data_AF-A0A819PVA8-F1
#
_entry.id   AF-A0A819PVA8-F1
#
_cell.length_a   1.000
_cell.length_b   1.000
_cell.length_c   1.000
_cell.angle_alpha   90.00
_cell.angle_beta   90.00
_cell.angle_gamma   90.00
#
_symmetry.space_group_name_H-M   'P 1'
#
loop_
_entity.id
_entity.type
_entity.pdbx_description
1 polymer ?
#
loop_
_entity_poly.entity_id
_entity_poly.type
_entity_poly.pdbx_seq_one_letter_code
_entity_poly.pdbx_strand_id
1 'polypeptide(L)'
;MHSSVALYFPGVDLDLDKILPEALETSYERVKTIATHPVASAKFFNCLIISIFKSLVLGGVLGPTKAYFGTVESQGRGSLHLHLLIWLNHDFTPIELKQQIQNEDFRQKLLKYLEDIVKEDLDQFRDNSHSFILIYNL
;
A
#
# COMPACT_ATOMS: atom_id res chain seq x y z
N MET A 1 -8.33 10.28 -3.39
CA MET A 1 -8.55 8.82 -3.50
C MET A 1 -8.24 8.43 -4.94
N HIS A 2 -7.20 7.63 -5.18
CA HIS A 2 -6.67 7.41 -6.54
C HIS A 2 -7.29 6.19 -7.25
N SER A 3 -7.85 5.23 -6.51
CA SER A 3 -8.47 4.04 -7.10
C SER A 3 -9.88 4.36 -7.62
N SER A 4 -10.08 4.23 -8.93
CA SER A 4 -11.38 4.36 -9.61
C SER A 4 -12.37 3.27 -9.21
N VAL A 5 -11.88 2.08 -8.82
CA VAL A 5 -12.70 0.96 -8.32
C VAL A 5 -13.55 1.35 -7.11
N ALA A 6 -13.10 2.33 -6.31
CA ALA A 6 -13.87 2.79 -5.16
C ALA A 6 -15.23 3.38 -5.53
N LEU A 7 -15.41 3.90 -6.76
CA LEU A 7 -16.67 4.48 -7.25
C LEU A 7 -17.79 3.43 -7.44
N TYR A 8 -17.44 2.16 -7.55
CA TYR A 8 -18.44 1.08 -7.59
C TYR A 8 -19.28 1.03 -6.30
N PHE A 9 -18.68 1.32 -5.16
CA PHE A 9 -19.31 1.20 -3.85
C PHE A 9 -20.40 2.24 -3.53
N PRO A 10 -20.32 3.50 -3.97
CA PRO A 10 -21.45 4.43 -3.94
C PRO A 10 -22.51 4.17 -5.04
N GLY A 11 -22.31 3.19 -5.93
CA GLY A 11 -23.27 2.81 -6.97
C GLY A 11 -23.09 3.51 -8.31
N VAL A 12 -21.90 4.03 -8.61
CA VAL A 12 -21.59 4.51 -9.96
C VAL A 12 -21.57 3.32 -10.91
N ASP A 13 -22.27 3.45 -12.04
CA ASP A 13 -22.25 2.45 -13.10
C ASP A 13 -20.86 2.41 -13.74
N LEU A 14 -20.10 1.37 -13.40
CA LEU A 14 -18.70 1.21 -13.78
C LEU A 14 -18.47 -0.23 -14.24
N ASP A 15 -18.02 -0.38 -15.47
CA ASP A 15 -17.47 -1.65 -15.96
C ASP A 15 -16.11 -1.89 -15.28
N LEU A 16 -16.11 -2.74 -14.25
CA LEU A 16 -14.91 -3.08 -13.48
C LEU A 16 -13.85 -3.81 -14.31
N ASP A 17 -14.25 -4.49 -15.39
CA ASP A 17 -13.32 -5.18 -16.29
C ASP A 17 -12.72 -4.24 -17.33
N LYS A 18 -13.33 -3.07 -17.55
CA LYS A 18 -12.92 -2.08 -18.56
C LYS A 18 -13.07 -0.64 -18.07
N ILE A 19 -12.31 -0.27 -17.05
CA ILE A 19 -12.28 1.11 -16.57
C ILE A 19 -11.51 1.99 -17.57
N LEU A 20 -12.23 2.81 -18.33
CA LEU A 20 -11.66 3.78 -19.28
C LEU A 20 -11.42 5.13 -18.59
N PRO A 21 -10.17 5.64 -18.52
CA PRO A 21 -9.87 6.92 -17.85
C PRO A 21 -10.66 8.11 -18.40
N GLU A 22 -10.97 8.11 -19.69
CA GLU A 22 -11.69 9.19 -20.39
C GLU A 22 -13.18 9.23 -20.04
N ALA A 23 -13.74 8.09 -19.61
CA ALA A 23 -15.12 7.97 -19.18
C ALA A 23 -15.33 8.33 -17.70
N LEU A 24 -14.24 8.52 -16.95
CA LEU A 24 -14.30 8.89 -15.54
C LEU A 24 -14.50 10.39 -15.37
N GLU A 25 -15.33 10.75 -14.39
CA GLU A 25 -15.41 12.14 -13.92
C GLU A 25 -14.06 12.66 -13.45
N THR A 26 -13.94 13.99 -13.31
CA THR A 26 -12.72 14.63 -12.81
C THR A 26 -12.32 14.09 -11.42
N SER A 27 -11.03 14.17 -11.08
CA SER A 27 -10.52 13.74 -9.76
C SER A 27 -11.30 14.37 -8.60
N TYR A 28 -11.69 15.63 -8.74
CA TYR A 28 -12.47 16.36 -7.74
C TYR A 28 -13.87 15.77 -7.54
N GLU A 29 -14.62 15.53 -8.61
CA GLU A 29 -15.98 14.96 -8.50
C GLU A 29 -15.94 13.53 -7.95
N ARG A 30 -14.94 12.71 -8.34
CA ARG A 30 -14.76 11.38 -7.76
C ARG A 30 -14.52 11.42 -6.24
N VAL A 31 -13.66 12.33 -5.79
CA VAL A 31 -13.39 12.51 -4.35
C VAL A 31 -14.65 12.98 -3.61
N LYS A 32 -15.39 13.92 -4.19
CA LYS A 32 -16.65 14.41 -3.64
C LYS A 32 -17.70 13.29 -3.53
N THR A 33 -17.88 12.49 -4.58
CA THR A 33 -18.80 11.34 -4.58
C THR A 33 -18.46 10.34 -3.48
N ILE A 34 -17.18 10.05 -3.24
CA ILE A 34 -16.78 9.16 -2.14
C ILE A 34 -17.00 9.81 -0.77
N ALA A 35 -16.63 11.09 -0.64
CA ALA A 35 -16.76 11.82 0.63
C ALA A 35 -18.23 11.94 1.08
N THR A 36 -19.19 12.01 0.16
CA THR A 36 -20.62 12.05 0.47
C THR A 36 -21.22 10.67 0.81
N HIS A 37 -20.49 9.57 0.59
CA HIS A 37 -20.95 8.20 0.85
C HIS A 37 -20.04 7.46 1.85
N PRO A 38 -20.09 7.80 3.15
CA PRO A 38 -19.19 7.23 4.17
C PRO A 38 -19.29 5.70 4.29
N VAL A 39 -20.48 5.12 4.08
CA VAL A 39 -20.67 3.65 4.06
C VAL A 39 -19.95 3.01 2.87
N ALA A 40 -19.94 3.67 1.70
CA ALA A 40 -19.24 3.18 0.53
C ALA A 40 -17.73 3.13 0.76
N SER A 41 -17.17 4.18 1.37
CA SER A 41 -15.77 4.23 1.80
C SER A 41 -15.40 3.08 2.75
N ALA A 42 -16.25 2.81 3.75
CA ALA A 42 -16.03 1.70 4.68
C ALA A 42 -16.10 0.32 3.99
N LYS A 43 -17.04 0.12 3.06
CA LYS A 43 -17.16 -1.12 2.27
C LYS A 43 -15.95 -1.34 1.37
N PHE A 44 -15.52 -0.29 0.66
CA PHE A 44 -14.31 -0.35 -0.18
C PHE A 44 -13.09 -0.71 0.66
N PHE A 45 -12.89 -0.02 1.79
CA PHE A 45 -11.80 -0.33 2.73
C PHE A 45 -11.84 -1.79 3.18
N ASN A 46 -13.00 -2.27 3.64
CA ASN A 46 -13.14 -3.66 4.07
C ASN A 46 -12.82 -4.67 2.94
N CYS A 47 -13.30 -4.41 1.71
CA CYS A 47 -13.00 -5.24 0.54
C CYS A 47 -11.49 -5.28 0.24
N LEU A 48 -10.85 -4.11 0.26
CA LEU A 48 -9.41 -3.97 0.02
C LEU A 48 -8.61 -4.73 1.08
N ILE A 49 -8.95 -4.57 2.37
CA ILE A 49 -8.25 -5.24 3.46
C ILE A 49 -8.42 -6.75 3.38
N ILE A 50 -9.63 -7.26 3.15
CA ILE A 50 -9.85 -8.71 2.98
C ILE A 50 -9.03 -9.25 1.80
N SER A 51 -8.94 -8.50 0.70
CA SER A 51 -8.17 -8.90 -0.47
C SER A 51 -6.67 -8.93 -0.18
N ILE A 52 -6.14 -7.90 0.50
CA ILE A 52 -4.74 -7.87 0.97
C ILE A 52 -4.46 -9.06 1.88
N PHE A 53 -5.33 -9.36 2.84
CA PHE A 53 -5.14 -10.49 3.75
C PHE A 53 -5.14 -11.82 3.00
N LYS A 54 -6.13 -12.06 2.13
CA LYS A 54 -6.23 -13.31 1.39
C LYS A 54 -5.06 -13.52 0.43
N SER A 55 -4.68 -12.49 -0.32
CA SER A 55 -3.69 -12.61 -1.38
C SER A 55 -2.27 -12.46 -0.87
N LEU A 56 -1.98 -11.45 -0.05
CA LEU A 56 -0.61 -11.15 0.38
C LEU A 56 -0.20 -11.93 1.64
N VAL A 57 -1.06 -11.91 2.67
CA VAL A 57 -0.72 -12.46 3.99
C VAL A 57 -0.90 -13.98 4.01
N LEU A 58 -2.08 -14.46 3.62
CA LEU A 58 -2.43 -15.87 3.62
C LEU A 58 -2.04 -16.57 2.31
N GLY A 59 -2.03 -15.83 1.20
CA GLY A 59 -1.60 -16.33 -0.11
C GLY A 59 -0.08 -16.49 -0.23
N GLY A 60 0.68 -16.07 0.78
CA GLY A 60 2.11 -16.38 0.90
C GLY A 60 3.03 -15.53 0.02
N VAL A 61 2.56 -14.40 -0.53
CA VAL A 61 3.40 -13.49 -1.32
C VAL A 61 4.57 -12.95 -0.48
N LEU A 62 4.34 -12.74 0.82
CA LEU A 62 5.40 -12.33 1.76
C LEU A 62 6.21 -13.52 2.31
N GLY A 63 5.92 -14.75 1.88
CA GLY A 63 6.40 -15.99 2.48
C GLY A 63 5.40 -16.60 3.48
N PRO A 64 5.72 -17.77 4.07
CA PRO A 64 4.82 -18.43 5.01
C PRO A 64 4.59 -17.57 6.26
N THR A 65 3.35 -17.21 6.54
CA THR A 65 3.00 -16.39 7.72
C THR A 65 2.86 -17.27 8.97
N LYS A 66 3.56 -16.91 10.06
CA LYS A 66 3.45 -17.57 11.38
C LYS A 66 2.35 -16.96 12.24
N ALA A 67 2.25 -15.63 12.23
CA ALA A 67 1.24 -14.88 12.96
C ALA A 67 1.01 -13.51 12.30
N TYR A 68 -0.12 -12.89 12.61
CA TYR A 68 -0.41 -11.51 12.21
C TYR A 68 -1.26 -10.80 13.28
N PHE A 69 -1.13 -9.48 13.35
CA PHE A 69 -1.94 -8.60 14.19
C PHE A 69 -2.27 -7.34 13.40
N GLY A 70 -3.54 -6.94 13.38
CA GLY A 70 -3.98 -5.76 12.65
C GLY A 70 -4.94 -4.90 13.47
N THR A 71 -4.82 -3.59 13.35
CA THR A 71 -5.74 -2.61 13.95
C THR A 71 -6.19 -1.58 12.93
N VAL A 72 -7.47 -1.21 13.00
CA VAL A 72 -8.07 -0.19 12.14
C VAL A 72 -8.17 1.11 12.91
N GLU A 73 -7.66 2.18 12.31
CA GLU A 73 -7.68 3.53 12.89
C GLU A 73 -8.42 4.51 11.98
N SER A 74 -9.12 5.46 12.59
CA SER A 74 -9.70 6.60 11.89
C SER A 74 -8.78 7.81 12.07
N GLN A 75 -8.12 8.25 11.00
CA GLN A 75 -7.16 9.36 11.04
C GLN A 75 -7.83 10.74 11.01
N GLY A 76 -9.16 10.81 11.14
CA GLY A 76 -9.92 12.07 11.10
C GLY A 76 -9.95 12.75 9.72
N ARG A 77 -9.51 12.06 8.65
CA ARG A 77 -9.46 12.58 7.27
C ARG A 77 -10.42 11.86 6.30
N GLY A 78 -11.47 11.23 6.84
CA GLY A 78 -12.51 10.57 6.03
C GLY A 78 -12.14 9.19 5.47
N SER A 79 -10.95 8.67 5.75
CA SER A 79 -10.51 7.32 5.37
C SER A 79 -10.10 6.50 6.60
N LEU A 80 -10.44 5.21 6.59
CA LEU A 80 -9.89 4.23 7.51
C LEU A 80 -8.47 3.86 7.11
N HIS A 81 -7.63 3.59 8.10
CA HIS A 81 -6.25 3.17 7.93
C HIS A 81 -6.03 1.83 8.65
N LEU A 82 -5.26 0.92 8.05
CA LEU A 82 -4.91 -0.37 8.66
C LEU A 82 -3.42 -0.35 9.01
N HIS A 83 -3.10 -0.55 10.28
CA HIS A 83 -1.76 -0.97 10.70
C HIS A 83 -1.74 -2.50 10.79
N LEU A 84 -0.81 -3.12 10.09
CA LEU A 84 -0.66 -4.58 10.06
C LEU A 84 0.76 -4.98 10.42
N LEU A 85 0.89 -5.87 11.40
CA LEU A 85 2.13 -6.50 11.80
C LEU A 85 2.06 -7.99 11.43
N ILE A 86 3.04 -8.46 10.67
CA ILE A 86 3.10 -9.83 10.16
C ILE A 86 4.41 -10.45 10.62
N TRP A 87 4.33 -11.64 11.22
CA TRP A 87 5.49 -12.46 11.53
C TRP A 87 5.60 -13.57 10.50
N LEU A 88 6.69 -13.55 9.74
CA LEU A 88 7.00 -14.62 8.80
C LEU A 88 7.56 -15.82 9.56
N ASN A 89 7.27 -17.02 9.06
CA ASN A 89 7.79 -18.26 9.59
C ASN A 89 9.20 -18.48 9.04
N HIS A 90 10.17 -17.79 9.65
CA HIS A 90 11.59 -18.05 9.48
C HIS A 90 12.20 -18.47 10.80
N ASP A 91 13.26 -19.27 10.73
CA ASP A 91 13.93 -19.80 11.93
C ASP A 91 15.02 -18.87 12.46
N PHE A 92 15.36 -17.78 11.74
CA PHE A 92 16.39 -16.86 12.20
C PHE A 92 15.96 -16.07 13.46
N THR A 93 16.77 -16.15 14.50
CA THR A 93 16.83 -15.14 15.55
C THR A 93 17.46 -13.84 15.03
N PRO A 94 17.29 -12.68 15.70
CA PRO A 94 17.97 -11.45 15.30
C PRO A 94 19.49 -11.57 15.18
N ILE A 95 20.11 -12.40 16.03
CA ILE A 95 21.55 -12.65 16.02
C ILE A 95 21.95 -13.44 14.77
N GLU A 96 21.23 -14.53 14.47
CA GLU A 96 21.52 -15.35 13.30
C GLU A 96 21.26 -14.59 12.00
N LEU A 97 20.20 -13.77 11.95
CA LEU A 97 19.94 -12.91 10.79
C LEU A 97 21.10 -11.92 10.59
N LYS A 98 21.59 -11.29 11.67
CA LYS A 98 22.73 -10.37 11.60
C LYS A 98 24.00 -11.05 11.10
N GLN A 99 24.24 -12.30 11.52
CA GLN A 99 25.35 -13.11 11.04
C GLN A 99 25.16 -13.48 9.57
N GLN A 100 23.95 -13.88 9.16
CA GLN A 100 23.65 -14.29 7.80
C GLN A 100 23.76 -13.13 6.79
N ILE A 101 23.46 -11.90 7.21
CA ILE A 101 23.65 -10.68 6.39
C ILE A 101 25.13 -10.43 6.06
N GLN A 102 26.08 -11.02 6.80
CA GLN A 102 27.50 -10.94 6.43
C GLN A 102 27.82 -11.79 5.19
N ASN A 103 27.02 -12.83 4.91
CA ASN A 103 27.12 -13.59 3.67
C ASN A 103 26.62 -12.73 2.49
N GLU A 104 27.50 -12.49 1.52
CA GLU A 104 27.23 -11.60 0.40
C GLU A 104 26.05 -12.08 -0.47
N ASP A 105 26.01 -13.37 -0.83
CA ASP A 105 24.93 -13.94 -1.65
C ASP A 105 23.56 -13.81 -0.97
N PHE A 106 23.48 -14.12 0.32
CA PHE A 106 22.26 -13.94 1.09
C PHE A 106 21.84 -12.47 1.14
N ARG A 107 22.78 -11.57 1.45
CA ARG A 107 22.51 -10.12 1.52
C ARG A 107 21.97 -9.59 0.20
N GLN A 108 22.57 -9.96 -0.93
CA GLN A 108 22.11 -9.51 -2.24
C GLN A 108 20.70 -10.04 -2.58
N LYS A 109 20.40 -11.29 -2.23
CA LYS A 109 19.05 -11.86 -2.39
C LYS A 109 18.02 -11.14 -1.53
N LEU A 110 18.35 -10.83 -0.28
CA LEU A 110 17.48 -10.10 0.64
C LEU A 110 17.22 -8.67 0.13
N LEU A 111 18.26 -7.96 -0.31
CA LEU A 111 18.11 -6.61 -0.89
C LEU A 111 17.20 -6.64 -2.12
N LYS A 112 17.45 -7.55 -3.06
CA LYS A 112 16.60 -7.70 -4.25
C LYS A 112 15.14 -7.97 -3.90
N TYR A 113 14.88 -8.80 -2.90
CA TYR A 113 13.53 -9.04 -2.41
C TYR A 113 12.89 -7.78 -1.83
N LEU A 114 13.62 -7.04 -0.97
CA LEU A 114 13.13 -5.81 -0.38
C LEU A 114 12.84 -4.72 -1.43
N GLU A 115 13.71 -4.56 -2.42
CA GLU A 115 13.51 -3.62 -3.54
C GLU A 115 12.31 -3.98 -4.43
N ASP A 116 11.95 -5.26 -4.50
CA ASP A 116 10.78 -5.73 -5.22
C ASP A 116 9.47 -5.39 -4.48
N ILE A 117 9.43 -5.63 -3.16
CA ILE A 117 8.21 -5.49 -2.35
C ILE A 117 8.01 -4.10 -1.73
N VAL A 118 9.09 -3.36 -1.47
CA VAL A 118 9.03 -2.00 -0.90
C VAL A 118 9.01 -1.02 -2.06
N LYS A 119 7.86 -0.37 -2.25
CA LYS A 119 7.70 0.74 -3.19
C LYS A 119 7.32 1.99 -2.42
N GLU A 120 8.07 3.06 -2.64
CA GLU A 120 7.75 4.40 -2.19
C GLU A 120 7.61 5.27 -3.44
N ASP A 121 6.44 5.86 -3.66
CA ASP A 121 6.19 6.76 -4.78
C ASP A 121 6.24 8.20 -4.27
N LEU A 122 7.38 8.88 -4.49
CA LEU A 122 7.56 10.31 -4.22
C LEU A 122 7.71 11.13 -5.50
N ASP A 123 7.65 10.50 -6.68
CA ASP A 123 8.10 11.15 -7.91
C ASP A 123 7.19 12.30 -8.34
N GLN A 124 5.92 12.31 -7.92
CA GLN A 124 4.99 13.42 -8.14
C GLN A 124 5.34 14.71 -7.38
N PHE A 125 6.31 14.68 -6.46
CA PHE A 125 6.76 15.86 -5.71
C PHE A 125 8.15 16.36 -6.12
N ARG A 126 8.84 15.67 -7.04
CA ARG A 126 10.20 16.05 -7.47
C ARG A 126 10.23 17.17 -8.52
N ASP A 127 9.14 17.40 -9.24
CA ASP A 127 9.15 18.28 -10.43
C ASP A 127 8.66 19.73 -10.19
N ASN A 128 8.77 20.23 -8.96
CA ASN A 128 8.49 21.65 -8.65
C ASN A 128 9.65 22.39 -7.96
N SER A 129 10.87 21.85 -7.98
CA SER A 129 12.02 22.51 -7.38
C SER A 129 13.18 22.73 -8.36
N HIS A 130 12.91 23.40 -9.48
CA HIS A 130 13.94 24.23 -10.12
C HIS A 130 14.14 25.50 -9.28
N SER A 131 14.80 25.37 -8.13
CA SER A 131 15.56 26.40 -7.41
C SER A 131 15.96 25.86 -6.02
N PHE A 132 16.93 24.94 -5.95
CA PHE A 132 17.66 24.71 -4.69
C PHE A 132 19.12 25.12 -4.89
N ILE A 133 19.43 26.29 -4.32
CA ILE A 133 20.79 26.72 -4.02
C ILE A 133 21.38 25.72 -3.04
N LEU A 134 22.56 25.21 -3.41
CA LEU A 134 23.48 24.40 -2.62
C LEU A 134 23.82 25.05 -1.28
N ILE A 135 23.45 24.40 -0.17
CA ILE A 135 24.25 24.39 1.07
C ILE A 135 23.87 23.08 1.80
N TYR A 136 24.75 22.14 2.18
CA TYR A 136 26.13 22.22 2.66
C TYR A 136 26.95 20.98 2.28
N ASN A 137 28.25 21.20 2.06
CA ASN A 137 29.31 20.20 2.23
C ASN A 137 29.81 20.26 3.69
N LEU A 138 30.13 19.08 4.22
CA LEU A 138 30.84 18.73 5.48
C LEU A 138 30.07 18.90 6.80
#